data_AF-A0A8J8JIP2-F1
#
_entry.id   AF-A0A8J8JIP2-F1
#
_cell.length_a   1.000
_cell.length_b   1.000
_cell.length_c   1.000
_cell.angle_alpha   90.00
_cell.angle_beta   90.00
_cell.angle_gamma   90.00
#
_symmetry.space_group_name_H-M   'P 1'
#
loop_
_entity.id
_entity.type
_entity.pdbx_description
1 polymer ?
#
loop_
_entity_poly.entity_id
_entity_poly.type
_entity_poly.pdbx_seq_one_letter_code
_entity_poly.pdbx_strand_id
1 'polypeptide(L)'
;MVWFILGVLIGSLFLVAAYPQGSSPKKYTPPFQKIDNSIPVYYIGNETPKYFVRAVRVTEFKKINKPHILVIEGLKVKDTPQFRRFLKEEVLSDTPVIVNGNTDLIKGIFKGQLNARIVGGRNPDGTTPKEQVYGYIAYRLPDGTLRSKVFISIDSSPEAMKDAYYWVAKNFQPEATSPSIESLSPGYPGSEDSTPYWSQIGQLDISTGDNWKPYGRLNLRTLYYQLVNDGSLDYNWFDIHVRQQSVPGKELGWSDWRTADMFTWIDADYYEADGFLSDYSPTTTSGSKTSTVTIGVSAGDKGAQVSASQSWSYTISDVVIKDQSDFSQELAKWWHDIAEDKAVGENTYMVEPGATLRFPESESREWREHYGVRYEHPPEWWEPGWYWHSFEGWVEFYIGFILTG
;
A
#
# COMPACT_ATOMS: atom_id res chain seq x y z
N MET A 1 9.57 -71.60 -23.22
CA MET A 1 8.87 -70.44 -22.63
C MET A 1 9.13 -69.19 -23.49
N VAL A 2 8.69 -69.21 -24.76
CA VAL A 2 8.97 -68.14 -25.77
C VAL A 2 7.71 -67.79 -26.60
N TRP A 3 6.56 -68.42 -26.31
CA TRP A 3 5.33 -68.24 -27.10
C TRP A 3 4.27 -67.33 -26.48
N PHE A 4 4.57 -66.66 -25.35
CA PHE A 4 3.60 -65.82 -24.65
C PHE A 4 3.82 -64.31 -24.79
N ILE A 5 4.93 -63.87 -25.40
CA ILE A 5 5.27 -62.43 -25.53
C ILE A 5 4.83 -61.84 -26.89
N LEU A 6 4.58 -62.66 -27.91
CA LEU A 6 4.20 -62.16 -29.24
C LEU A 6 2.70 -61.83 -29.39
N GLY A 7 1.84 -62.35 -28.50
CA GLY A 7 0.39 -62.13 -28.56
C GLY A 7 -0.09 -60.79 -28.00
N VAL A 8 0.76 -60.07 -27.26
CA VAL A 8 0.37 -58.80 -26.60
C VAL A 8 0.78 -57.57 -27.44
N LEU A 9 1.69 -57.72 -28.40
CA LEU A 9 2.24 -56.60 -29.20
C LEU A 9 1.52 -56.32 -30.53
N ILE A 10 0.54 -57.14 -30.94
CA ILE A 10 -0.26 -56.92 -32.17
C ILE A 10 -1.67 -56.38 -31.86
N GLY A 11 -2.05 -56.30 -30.58
CA GLY A 11 -3.35 -55.76 -30.12
C GLY A 11 -3.38 -54.26 -29.84
N SER A 12 -2.31 -53.52 -30.14
CA SER A 12 -2.16 -52.09 -29.84
C SER A 12 -2.02 -51.20 -31.08
N LEU A 13 -2.48 -51.68 -32.24
CA LEU A 13 -2.56 -50.89 -33.47
C LEU A 13 -4.02 -50.79 -33.92
N PHE A 14 -4.52 -49.55 -34.02
CA PHE A 14 -5.85 -49.11 -34.48
C PHE A 14 -6.99 -49.09 -33.46
N LEU A 15 -6.84 -48.23 -32.45
CA LEU A 15 -7.95 -47.43 -31.94
C LEU A 15 -7.68 -45.97 -32.30
N VAL A 16 -7.87 -45.63 -33.58
CA VAL A 16 -8.09 -44.24 -34.00
C VAL A 16 -9.48 -43.87 -33.48
N ALA A 17 -9.53 -43.43 -32.22
CA ALA A 17 -10.70 -42.75 -31.72
C ALA A 17 -10.86 -41.48 -32.55
N ALA A 18 -11.88 -41.46 -33.40
CA ALA A 18 -12.40 -40.23 -33.96
C ALA A 18 -12.82 -39.35 -32.78
N TYR A 19 -11.93 -38.46 -32.34
CA TYR A 19 -12.33 -37.36 -31.47
C TYR A 19 -13.38 -36.58 -32.25
N PRO A 20 -14.64 -36.53 -31.80
CA PRO A 20 -15.56 -35.56 -32.37
C PRO A 20 -14.87 -34.20 -32.19
N GLN A 21 -14.76 -33.43 -33.27
CA GLN A 21 -14.63 -31.98 -33.20
C GLN A 21 -15.93 -31.44 -32.57
N GLY A 22 -16.16 -31.83 -31.32
CA GLY A 22 -17.23 -31.36 -30.47
C GLY A 22 -16.79 -29.98 -30.02
N SER A 23 -17.64 -29.01 -30.35
CA SER A 23 -17.67 -27.66 -29.79
C SER A 23 -16.95 -27.57 -28.45
N SER A 24 -15.94 -26.69 -28.35
CA SER A 24 -15.24 -26.40 -27.10
C SER A 24 -16.27 -26.33 -25.95
N PRO A 25 -16.05 -27.05 -24.83
CA PRO A 25 -17.00 -27.06 -23.73
C PRO A 25 -17.33 -25.62 -23.38
N LYS A 26 -18.62 -25.25 -23.51
CA LYS A 26 -19.09 -23.92 -23.11
C LYS A 26 -18.74 -23.80 -21.64
N LYS A 27 -17.72 -23.01 -21.30
CA LYS A 27 -17.40 -22.67 -19.92
C LYS A 27 -18.66 -22.06 -19.34
N TYR A 28 -19.27 -22.77 -18.39
CA TYR A 28 -20.37 -22.24 -17.61
C TYR A 28 -19.78 -21.16 -16.71
N THR A 29 -19.95 -19.90 -17.08
CA THR A 29 -19.66 -18.78 -16.20
C THR A 29 -20.91 -18.55 -15.36
N PRO A 30 -20.87 -18.75 -14.03
CA PRO A 30 -22.00 -18.42 -13.18
C PRO A 30 -22.39 -16.95 -13.39
N PRO A 31 -23.69 -16.61 -13.31
CA PRO A 31 -24.13 -15.23 -13.46
C PRO A 31 -23.46 -14.35 -12.39
N PHE A 32 -22.95 -13.20 -12.81
CA PHE A 32 -22.35 -12.24 -11.89
C PHE A 32 -23.36 -11.79 -10.84
N GLN A 33 -22.99 -11.92 -9.56
CA GLN A 33 -23.78 -11.41 -8.45
C GLN A 33 -23.53 -9.90 -8.30
N LYS A 34 -24.60 -9.11 -8.40
CA LYS A 34 -24.53 -7.65 -8.18
C LYS A 34 -24.01 -7.32 -6.79
N ILE A 35 -23.26 -6.23 -6.72
CA ILE A 35 -22.72 -5.63 -5.49
C ILE A 35 -23.87 -4.99 -4.72
N ASP A 36 -24.14 -5.48 -3.51
CA ASP A 36 -25.05 -4.81 -2.57
C ASP A 36 -24.28 -3.66 -1.91
N ASN A 37 -24.42 -2.48 -2.51
CA ASN A 37 -23.64 -1.31 -2.14
C ASN A 37 -24.26 -0.58 -0.93
N SER A 38 -23.47 -0.44 0.15
CA SER A 38 -23.81 0.32 1.35
C SER A 38 -23.75 1.84 1.13
N ILE A 39 -22.80 2.28 0.32
CA ILE A 39 -22.62 3.68 -0.10
C ILE A 39 -23.34 3.89 -1.44
N PRO A 40 -24.13 4.99 -1.60
CA PRO A 40 -24.78 5.30 -2.87
C PRO A 40 -23.78 5.41 -4.02
N VAL A 41 -24.07 4.73 -5.13
CA VAL A 41 -23.27 4.82 -6.37
C VAL A 41 -23.98 5.73 -7.35
N TYR A 42 -23.31 6.79 -7.77
CA TYR A 42 -23.72 7.61 -8.89
C TYR A 42 -22.87 7.26 -10.09
N TYR A 43 -23.44 7.27 -11.29
CA TYR A 43 -22.70 6.85 -12.47
C TYR A 43 -22.93 7.67 -13.73
N ILE A 44 -21.88 7.73 -14.56
CA ILE A 44 -21.89 8.32 -15.90
C ILE A 44 -21.48 7.22 -16.89
N GLY A 45 -22.47 6.75 -17.66
CA GLY A 45 -22.31 5.60 -18.55
C GLY A 45 -23.63 4.86 -18.75
N ASN A 46 -23.56 3.64 -19.26
CA ASN A 46 -24.71 2.77 -19.51
C ASN A 46 -24.58 1.37 -18.89
N GLU A 47 -23.36 0.89 -18.64
CA GLU A 47 -23.10 -0.47 -18.18
C GLU A 47 -23.05 -0.60 -16.65
N THR A 48 -22.80 0.47 -15.93
CA THR A 48 -22.63 0.49 -14.47
C THR A 48 -23.78 -0.18 -13.69
N PRO A 49 -25.08 -0.01 -14.06
CA PRO A 49 -26.19 -0.68 -13.37
C PRO A 49 -26.14 -2.22 -13.37
N LYS A 50 -25.34 -2.82 -14.25
CA LYS A 50 -25.15 -4.29 -14.26
C LYS A 50 -24.34 -4.77 -13.06
N TYR A 51 -23.52 -3.90 -12.46
CA TYR A 51 -22.65 -4.26 -11.34
C TYR A 51 -23.28 -4.02 -9.97
N PHE A 52 -24.17 -3.03 -9.83
CA PHE A 52 -24.65 -2.57 -8.53
C PHE A 52 -26.15 -2.83 -8.34
N VAL A 53 -26.55 -3.13 -7.10
CA VAL A 53 -27.97 -3.22 -6.72
C VAL A 53 -28.63 -1.83 -6.74
N ARG A 54 -27.91 -0.80 -6.27
CA ARG A 54 -28.42 0.59 -6.16
C ARG A 54 -27.45 1.55 -6.85
N ALA A 55 -27.78 1.98 -8.07
CA ALA A 55 -27.00 2.99 -8.81
C ALA A 55 -27.91 4.05 -9.43
N VAL A 56 -27.49 5.33 -9.36
CA VAL A 56 -28.24 6.48 -9.87
C VAL A 56 -27.48 7.12 -11.02
N ARG A 57 -28.14 7.29 -12.18
CA ARG A 57 -27.52 7.92 -13.35
C ARG A 57 -27.39 9.43 -13.11
N VAL A 58 -26.20 9.98 -13.35
CA VAL A 58 -25.99 11.43 -13.41
C VAL A 58 -26.39 11.91 -14.82
N THR A 59 -27.53 12.58 -14.92
CA THR A 59 -28.03 13.17 -16.18
C THR A 59 -27.72 14.66 -16.30
N GLU A 60 -27.49 15.31 -15.16
CA GLU A 60 -27.10 16.71 -15.07
C GLU A 60 -25.80 16.79 -14.28
N PHE A 61 -24.79 17.46 -14.83
CA PHE A 61 -23.48 17.66 -14.19
C PHE A 61 -23.56 18.70 -13.06
N LYS A 62 -24.37 18.39 -12.04
CA LYS A 62 -24.59 19.18 -10.83
C LYS A 62 -23.99 18.44 -9.64
N LYS A 63 -23.44 19.21 -8.70
CA LYS A 63 -22.85 18.70 -7.46
C LYS A 63 -23.85 17.83 -6.68
N ILE A 64 -23.38 16.70 -6.17
CA ILE A 64 -24.18 15.77 -5.38
C ILE A 64 -23.91 16.02 -3.88
N ASN A 65 -24.91 16.50 -3.15
CA ASN A 65 -24.75 16.94 -1.75
C ASN A 65 -24.82 15.81 -0.70
N LYS A 66 -24.58 14.56 -1.10
CA LYS A 66 -24.60 13.40 -0.19
C LYS A 66 -23.32 12.60 -0.36
N PRO A 67 -22.79 11.95 0.69
CA PRO A 67 -21.67 11.04 0.54
C PRO A 67 -22.01 9.95 -0.47
N HIS A 68 -21.13 9.77 -1.46
CA HIS A 68 -21.37 8.85 -2.56
C HIS A 68 -20.06 8.43 -3.22
N ILE A 69 -20.14 7.41 -4.07
CA ILE A 69 -19.06 6.99 -4.97
C ILE A 69 -19.50 7.32 -6.39
N LEU A 70 -18.63 7.99 -7.15
CA LEU A 70 -18.87 8.30 -8.55
C LEU A 70 -18.17 7.27 -9.45
N VAL A 71 -18.94 6.58 -10.29
CA VAL A 71 -18.43 5.60 -11.27
C VAL A 71 -18.56 6.17 -12.69
N ILE A 72 -17.48 6.14 -13.46
CA ILE A 72 -17.40 6.77 -14.78
C ILE A 72 -16.94 5.73 -15.80
N GLU A 73 -17.71 5.51 -16.86
CA GLU A 73 -17.30 4.63 -17.96
C GLU A 73 -16.44 5.42 -18.95
N GLY A 74 -15.12 5.47 -18.71
CA GLY A 74 -14.20 6.37 -19.42
C GLY A 74 -14.27 6.29 -20.95
N LEU A 75 -14.52 5.10 -21.51
CA LEU A 75 -14.66 4.91 -22.97
C LEU A 75 -15.98 5.41 -23.56
N LYS A 76 -17.00 5.66 -22.72
CA LYS A 76 -18.36 6.02 -23.15
C LYS A 76 -18.71 7.48 -22.84
N VAL A 77 -17.94 8.15 -22.00
CA VAL A 77 -18.19 9.55 -21.64
C VAL A 77 -17.59 10.48 -22.69
N LYS A 78 -18.39 11.46 -23.14
CA LYS A 78 -17.89 12.54 -24.00
C LYS A 78 -17.11 13.53 -23.16
N ASP A 79 -15.85 13.73 -23.53
CA ASP A 79 -14.96 14.69 -22.88
C ASP A 79 -15.33 16.13 -23.25
N THR A 80 -16.23 16.73 -22.46
CA THR A 80 -16.71 18.10 -22.65
C THR A 80 -16.19 19.01 -21.53
N PRO A 81 -16.04 20.33 -21.74
CA PRO A 81 -15.61 21.26 -20.69
C PRO A 81 -16.49 21.23 -19.43
N GLN A 82 -17.81 21.06 -19.61
CA GLN A 82 -18.77 20.95 -18.51
C GLN A 82 -18.54 19.69 -17.68
N PHE A 83 -18.32 18.55 -18.36
CA PHE A 83 -17.99 17.29 -17.70
C PHE A 83 -16.66 17.38 -16.93
N ARG A 84 -15.61 17.92 -17.55
CA ARG A 84 -14.30 18.11 -16.89
C ARG A 84 -14.42 18.98 -15.63
N ARG A 85 -15.22 20.05 -15.69
CA ARG A 85 -15.47 20.92 -14.53
C ARG A 85 -16.19 20.17 -13.41
N PHE A 86 -17.27 19.45 -13.73
CA PHE A 86 -18.00 18.65 -12.75
C PHE A 86 -17.12 17.59 -12.10
N LEU A 87 -16.37 16.85 -12.91
CA LEU A 87 -15.48 15.81 -12.41
C LEU A 87 -14.38 16.39 -11.52
N LYS A 88 -13.82 17.54 -11.89
CA LYS A 88 -12.88 18.27 -11.04
C LYS A 88 -13.54 18.65 -9.71
N GLU A 89 -14.74 19.22 -9.74
CA GLU A 89 -15.48 19.61 -8.53
C GLU A 89 -15.77 18.41 -7.60
N GLU A 90 -16.16 17.26 -8.15
CA GLU A 90 -16.41 16.02 -7.38
C GLU A 90 -15.12 15.46 -6.75
N VAL A 91 -14.03 15.38 -7.52
CA VAL A 91 -12.73 14.94 -6.98
C VAL A 91 -12.22 15.89 -5.88
N LEU A 92 -12.48 17.20 -6.03
CA LEU A 92 -12.13 18.22 -5.04
C LEU A 92 -13.07 18.23 -3.82
N SER A 93 -14.25 17.62 -3.90
CA SER A 93 -15.22 17.54 -2.78
C SER A 93 -15.09 16.27 -1.94
N ASP A 94 -13.90 15.65 -1.95
CA ASP A 94 -13.62 14.39 -1.27
C ASP A 94 -14.46 13.19 -1.75
N THR A 95 -15.14 13.29 -2.90
CA THR A 95 -15.90 12.18 -3.49
C THR A 95 -14.95 11.16 -4.11
N PRO A 96 -14.97 9.87 -3.72
CA PRO A 96 -14.21 8.84 -4.40
C PRO A 96 -14.70 8.62 -5.83
N VAL A 97 -13.77 8.49 -6.78
CA VAL A 97 -14.08 8.30 -8.20
C VAL A 97 -13.46 6.99 -8.71
N ILE A 98 -14.30 6.15 -9.31
CA ILE A 98 -13.90 4.93 -10.03
C ILE A 98 -14.09 5.21 -11.53
N VAL A 99 -13.03 5.11 -12.33
CA VAL A 99 -13.17 5.12 -13.80
C VAL A 99 -12.96 3.72 -14.34
N ASN A 100 -13.99 3.21 -14.98
CA ASN A 100 -13.93 1.97 -15.73
C ASN A 100 -13.40 2.27 -17.15
N GLY A 101 -12.21 1.76 -17.49
CA GLY A 101 -11.57 1.97 -18.79
C GLY A 101 -10.73 3.25 -18.90
N ASN A 102 -10.95 4.04 -19.96
CA ASN A 102 -10.05 5.14 -20.41
C ASN A 102 -9.70 6.16 -19.31
N THR A 103 -8.46 6.10 -18.81
CA THR A 103 -7.92 6.97 -17.75
C THR A 103 -7.44 8.33 -18.25
N ASP A 104 -7.25 8.51 -19.55
CA ASP A 104 -6.74 9.78 -20.12
C ASP A 104 -7.70 10.94 -19.84
N LEU A 105 -8.99 10.63 -19.64
CA LEU A 105 -10.02 11.53 -19.18
C LEU A 105 -9.63 12.26 -17.88
N ILE A 106 -9.04 11.53 -16.91
CA ILE A 106 -8.59 12.11 -15.64
C ILE A 106 -7.25 12.82 -15.81
N LYS A 107 -6.33 12.23 -16.59
CA LYS A 107 -5.01 12.83 -16.88
C LYS A 107 -5.14 14.23 -17.46
N GLY A 108 -6.14 14.45 -18.32
CA GLY A 108 -6.43 15.75 -18.91
C GLY A 108 -6.96 16.81 -17.94
N ILE A 109 -7.61 16.39 -16.83
CA ILE A 109 -8.19 17.32 -15.84
C ILE A 109 -7.14 17.81 -14.85
N PHE A 110 -6.23 16.92 -14.47
CA PHE A 110 -5.18 17.16 -13.47
C PHE A 110 -3.79 17.11 -14.12
N LYS A 111 -3.62 17.79 -15.26
CA LYS A 111 -2.35 17.80 -15.98
C LYS A 111 -1.23 18.36 -15.09
N GLY A 112 -0.16 17.58 -14.90
CA GLY A 112 0.95 17.93 -13.99
C GLY A 112 0.66 17.70 -12.50
N GLN A 113 -0.53 17.22 -12.14
CA GLN A 113 -0.94 16.93 -10.76
C GLN A 113 -1.42 15.47 -10.59
N LEU A 114 -1.49 14.71 -11.68
CA LEU A 114 -1.87 13.31 -11.64
C LEU A 114 -0.64 12.45 -11.76
N ASN A 115 -0.32 11.74 -10.69
CA ASN A 115 0.72 10.73 -10.64
C ASN A 115 0.06 9.34 -10.54
N ALA A 116 -0.56 8.90 -11.63
CA ALA A 116 -1.28 7.62 -11.66
C ALA A 116 -0.28 6.46 -11.56
N ARG A 117 -0.30 5.74 -10.44
CA ARG A 117 0.55 4.57 -10.20
C ARG A 117 -0.25 3.27 -10.25
N ILE A 118 0.37 2.22 -10.77
CA ILE A 118 -0.14 0.86 -10.70
C ILE A 118 0.22 0.34 -9.31
N VAL A 119 -0.74 0.30 -8.39
CA VAL A 119 -0.57 -0.46 -7.14
C VAL A 119 -0.83 -1.93 -7.47
N GLY A 120 0.24 -2.66 -7.75
CA GLY A 120 0.17 -4.10 -7.99
C GLY A 120 -0.04 -4.86 -6.69
N GLY A 121 -1.19 -5.53 -6.54
CA GLY A 121 -1.31 -6.67 -5.63
C GLY A 121 -0.87 -7.94 -6.34
N ARG A 122 -0.15 -8.84 -5.67
CA ARG A 122 -0.02 -10.25 -6.13
C ARG A 122 -1.22 -11.02 -5.62
N ASN A 123 -1.76 -11.92 -6.43
CA ASN A 123 -2.66 -12.95 -5.91
C ASN A 123 -1.91 -13.78 -4.84
N PRO A 124 -2.61 -14.43 -3.90
CA PRO A 124 -1.99 -15.34 -2.93
C PRO A 124 -1.12 -16.46 -3.54
N ASP A 125 -1.26 -16.70 -4.85
CA ASP A 125 -0.47 -17.67 -5.63
C ASP A 125 0.77 -17.09 -6.33
N GLY A 126 1.09 -15.81 -6.11
CA GLY A 126 2.26 -15.14 -6.68
C GLY A 126 2.10 -14.65 -8.13
N THR A 127 0.92 -14.79 -8.73
CA THR A 127 0.67 -14.26 -10.08
C THR A 127 0.41 -12.75 -10.07
N THR A 128 0.93 -12.05 -11.09
CA THR A 128 0.62 -10.64 -11.36
C THR A 128 -0.79 -10.56 -11.98
N PRO A 129 -1.74 -9.78 -11.44
CA PRO A 129 -3.04 -9.56 -12.05
C PRO A 129 -2.86 -9.00 -13.47
N LYS A 130 -3.68 -9.45 -14.41
CA LYS A 130 -3.59 -9.02 -15.82
C LYS A 130 -4.00 -7.57 -16.05
N GLU A 131 -4.64 -6.90 -15.10
CA GLU A 131 -4.67 -5.43 -14.92
C GLU A 131 -5.55 -5.08 -13.69
N GLN A 132 -4.98 -4.43 -12.67
CA GLN A 132 -5.74 -3.69 -11.65
C GLN A 132 -4.95 -2.42 -11.31
N VAL A 133 -5.49 -1.24 -11.64
CA VAL A 133 -4.85 0.05 -11.34
C VAL A 133 -5.60 0.72 -10.19
N TYR A 134 -5.12 0.53 -8.97
CA TYR A 134 -5.48 1.39 -7.84
C TYR A 134 -4.51 2.57 -7.84
N GLY A 135 -4.97 3.76 -8.22
CA GLY A 135 -4.15 4.97 -8.22
C GLY A 135 -4.65 5.98 -7.18
N TYR A 136 -3.86 7.01 -6.93
CA TYR A 136 -4.32 8.20 -6.25
C TYR A 136 -3.95 9.44 -7.05
N ILE A 137 -4.78 10.47 -6.97
CA ILE A 137 -4.51 11.81 -7.47
C ILE A 137 -3.99 12.60 -6.29
N ALA A 138 -2.74 13.06 -6.35
CA ALA A 138 -2.20 14.01 -5.39
C ALA A 138 -2.30 15.41 -5.97
N TYR A 139 -3.27 16.21 -5.54
CA TYR A 139 -3.46 17.56 -6.06
C TYR A 139 -3.32 18.61 -4.97
N ARG A 140 -2.89 19.81 -5.38
CA ARG A 140 -2.69 20.96 -4.49
C ARG A 140 -3.90 21.88 -4.55
N LEU A 141 -4.47 22.22 -3.39
CA LEU A 141 -5.50 23.24 -3.26
C LEU A 141 -4.88 24.65 -3.40
N PRO A 142 -5.67 25.70 -3.70
CA PRO A 142 -5.15 27.07 -3.79
C PRO A 142 -4.43 27.56 -2.52
N ASP A 143 -4.71 26.96 -1.37
CA ASP A 143 -4.08 27.24 -0.08
C ASP A 143 -2.75 26.49 0.15
N GLY A 144 -2.28 25.70 -0.83
CA GLY A 144 -1.04 24.92 -0.74
C GLY A 144 -1.20 23.50 -0.18
N THR A 145 -2.37 23.15 0.34
CA THR A 145 -2.63 21.82 0.92
C THR A 145 -2.55 20.72 -0.14
N LEU A 146 -1.71 19.71 0.08
CA LEU A 146 -1.67 18.50 -0.73
C LEU A 146 -2.79 17.55 -0.28
N ARG A 147 -3.68 17.18 -1.20
CA ARG A 147 -4.72 16.17 -0.99
C ARG A 147 -4.43 14.98 -1.89
N SER A 148 -4.31 13.79 -1.31
CA SER A 148 -4.34 12.54 -2.07
C SER A 148 -5.78 12.02 -2.10
N LYS A 149 -6.27 11.63 -3.28
CA LYS A 149 -7.60 11.05 -3.45
C LYS A 149 -7.56 9.82 -4.32
N VAL A 150 -8.34 8.84 -3.90
CA VAL A 150 -8.34 7.51 -4.51
C VAL A 150 -9.04 7.60 -5.86
N PHE A 151 -8.34 7.12 -6.86
CA PHE A 151 -8.86 6.90 -8.18
C PHE A 151 -8.63 5.46 -8.58
N ILE A 152 -9.70 4.70 -8.82
CA ILE A 152 -9.53 3.31 -9.26
C ILE A 152 -9.83 3.23 -10.75
N SER A 153 -8.79 2.90 -11.51
CA SER A 153 -8.95 2.46 -12.89
C SER A 153 -8.95 0.95 -12.95
N ILE A 154 -10.05 0.43 -13.45
CA ILE A 154 -10.25 -1.01 -13.57
C ILE A 154 -10.36 -1.40 -15.02
N ASP A 155 -9.97 -2.64 -15.30
CA ASP A 155 -10.50 -3.33 -16.46
C ASP A 155 -12.04 -3.39 -16.36
N SER A 156 -12.72 -3.57 -17.48
CA SER A 156 -14.18 -3.60 -17.47
C SER A 156 -14.77 -4.90 -16.90
N SER A 157 -13.99 -5.70 -16.17
CA SER A 157 -14.47 -6.94 -15.58
C SER A 157 -15.42 -6.65 -14.41
N PRO A 158 -16.45 -7.49 -14.22
CA PRO A 158 -17.29 -7.40 -13.03
C PRO A 158 -16.52 -7.59 -11.71
N GLU A 159 -15.48 -8.42 -11.70
CA GLU A 159 -14.63 -8.70 -10.54
C GLU A 159 -13.82 -7.46 -10.15
N ALA A 160 -13.17 -6.79 -11.09
CA ALA A 160 -12.41 -5.57 -10.79
C ALA A 160 -13.33 -4.44 -10.30
N MET A 161 -14.55 -4.31 -10.85
CA MET A 161 -15.54 -3.36 -10.34
C MET A 161 -15.94 -3.64 -8.89
N LYS A 162 -16.09 -4.92 -8.55
CA LYS A 162 -16.41 -5.37 -7.19
C LYS A 162 -15.27 -5.03 -6.22
N ASP A 163 -14.04 -5.34 -6.59
CA ASP A 163 -12.85 -5.08 -5.77
C ASP A 163 -12.65 -3.58 -5.56
N ALA A 164 -12.77 -2.80 -6.65
CA ALA A 164 -12.69 -1.34 -6.60
C ALA A 164 -13.72 -0.74 -5.66
N TYR A 165 -14.98 -1.17 -5.76
CA TYR A 165 -16.04 -0.68 -4.89
C TYR A 165 -15.74 -0.98 -3.42
N TYR A 166 -15.39 -2.22 -3.07
CA TYR A 166 -15.15 -2.58 -1.68
C TYR A 166 -13.92 -1.91 -1.11
N TRP A 167 -12.87 -1.76 -1.92
CA TRP A 167 -11.71 -0.98 -1.54
C TRP A 167 -12.11 0.46 -1.22
N VAL A 168 -12.89 1.12 -2.10
CA VAL A 168 -13.36 2.49 -1.85
C VAL A 168 -14.23 2.54 -0.62
N ALA A 169 -15.23 1.67 -0.49
CA ALA A 169 -16.15 1.67 0.63
C ALA A 169 -15.47 1.42 1.98
N LYS A 170 -14.39 0.64 2.01
CA LYS A 170 -13.57 0.41 3.20
C LYS A 170 -12.73 1.64 3.59
N ASN A 171 -12.17 2.34 2.60
CA ASN A 171 -11.25 3.45 2.84
C ASN A 171 -11.95 4.83 2.85
N PHE A 172 -13.15 4.92 2.30
CA PHE A 172 -13.97 6.11 2.32
C PHE A 172 -14.74 6.16 3.64
N GLN A 173 -14.25 6.98 4.57
CA GLN A 173 -14.95 7.29 5.81
C GLN A 173 -15.69 8.63 5.63
N PRO A 174 -16.97 8.62 5.23
CA PRO A 174 -17.73 9.85 4.95
C PRO A 174 -17.93 10.75 6.19
N GLU A 175 -17.68 10.22 7.38
CA GLU A 175 -17.82 10.90 8.67
C GLU A 175 -16.49 11.13 9.39
N ALA A 176 -15.38 10.60 8.88
CA ALA A 176 -14.09 11.04 9.38
C ALA A 176 -13.92 12.47 8.90
N THR A 177 -14.00 13.43 9.82
CA THR A 177 -13.42 14.76 9.63
C THR A 177 -12.09 14.55 8.93
N SER A 178 -11.99 14.95 7.66
CA SER A 178 -10.76 14.87 6.88
C SER A 178 -9.63 15.20 7.84
N PRO A 179 -8.64 14.30 8.06
CA PRO A 179 -7.59 14.56 9.02
C PRO A 179 -7.11 15.97 8.70
N SER A 180 -7.27 16.85 9.68
CA SER A 180 -6.67 18.17 9.62
C SER A 180 -5.18 17.86 9.66
N ILE A 181 -4.59 17.69 8.49
CA ILE A 181 -3.26 18.18 8.27
C ILE A 181 -3.43 19.66 8.60
N GLU A 182 -3.18 20.03 9.85
CA GLU A 182 -2.96 21.43 10.20
C GLU A 182 -1.96 21.88 9.15
N SER A 183 -2.38 22.84 8.32
CA SER A 183 -1.50 23.39 7.31
C SER A 183 -0.31 23.93 8.08
N LEU A 184 0.79 23.17 8.08
CA LEU A 184 2.10 23.68 8.39
C LEU A 184 2.34 24.71 7.31
N SER A 185 1.92 25.94 7.62
CA SER A 185 2.33 27.11 6.89
C SER A 185 3.84 27.01 6.85
N PRO A 186 4.48 26.92 5.67
CA PRO A 186 5.92 26.98 5.61
C PRO A 186 6.27 28.31 6.27
N GLY A 187 6.80 28.23 7.50
CA GLY A 187 7.25 29.39 8.22
C GLY A 187 8.28 30.03 7.32
N TYR A 188 7.92 31.20 6.79
CA TYR A 188 8.80 31.99 5.95
C TYR A 188 10.15 32.10 6.67
N PRO A 189 11.29 31.81 6.01
CA PRO A 189 12.60 31.72 6.67
C PRO A 189 13.03 33.10 7.13
N GLY A 190 12.61 33.44 8.36
CA GLY A 190 12.98 34.66 9.06
C GLY A 190 14.16 34.38 9.97
N SER A 191 15.35 34.22 9.38
CA SER A 191 16.71 34.37 9.92
C SER A 191 17.64 33.22 9.49
N GLU A 192 18.72 33.59 8.80
CA GLU A 192 19.82 32.73 8.35
C GLU A 192 20.63 32.09 9.51
N ASP A 193 20.18 32.24 10.77
CA ASP A 193 20.88 31.82 11.99
C ASP A 193 20.23 30.62 12.70
N SER A 194 19.26 29.94 12.08
CA SER A 194 18.59 28.81 12.74
C SER A 194 19.35 27.49 12.52
N THR A 195 19.78 26.87 13.62
CA THR A 195 20.39 25.53 13.65
C THR A 195 19.50 24.51 12.94
N PRO A 196 20.05 23.52 12.21
CA PRO A 196 19.23 22.52 11.55
C PRO A 196 18.34 21.75 12.52
N TYR A 197 17.13 21.42 12.09
CA TYR A 197 16.18 20.66 12.89
C TYR A 197 15.24 19.83 12.03
N TRP A 198 14.79 18.70 12.58
CA TRP A 198 13.80 17.84 11.93
C TRP A 198 12.40 18.41 12.12
N SER A 199 11.72 18.72 11.02
CA SER A 199 10.32 19.14 11.00
C SER A 199 9.44 18.00 10.51
N GLN A 200 8.44 17.59 11.29
CA GLN A 200 7.48 16.60 10.83
C GLN A 200 6.68 17.17 9.65
N ILE A 201 6.64 16.47 8.52
CA ILE A 201 5.94 16.87 7.29
C ILE A 201 4.75 15.98 6.95
N GLY A 202 4.63 14.83 7.60
CA GLY A 202 3.55 13.89 7.33
C GLY A 202 3.44 12.77 8.35
N GLN A 203 2.32 12.06 8.28
CA GLN A 203 2.06 10.84 9.04
C GLN A 203 1.17 9.91 8.20
N LEU A 204 1.52 8.62 8.18
CA LEU A 204 0.70 7.54 7.64
C LEU A 204 0.12 6.74 8.80
N ASP A 205 -1.21 6.58 8.86
CA ASP A 205 -1.89 5.67 9.80
C ASP A 205 -2.70 4.63 9.03
N ILE A 206 -2.45 3.34 9.26
CA ILE A 206 -3.17 2.24 8.62
C ILE A 206 -3.50 1.16 9.63
N SER A 207 -4.66 0.53 9.46
CA SER A 207 -5.02 -0.69 10.17
C SER A 207 -5.63 -1.69 9.21
N THR A 208 -5.25 -2.96 9.34
CA THR A 208 -5.93 -4.04 8.61
C THR A 208 -7.31 -4.33 9.16
N GLY A 209 -7.65 -3.84 10.36
CA GLY A 209 -8.88 -4.20 11.06
C GLY A 209 -9.08 -5.73 11.08
N ASP A 210 -10.33 -6.18 10.98
CA ASP A 210 -10.66 -7.61 11.07
C ASP A 210 -10.48 -8.40 9.76
N ASN A 211 -9.88 -7.79 8.74
CA ASN A 211 -9.72 -8.43 7.43
C ASN A 211 -8.78 -9.62 7.44
N TRP A 212 -7.95 -9.75 8.47
CA TRP A 212 -7.01 -10.86 8.66
C TRP A 212 -7.45 -11.81 9.77
N LYS A 213 -8.74 -11.80 10.14
CA LYS A 213 -9.30 -12.83 11.02
C LYS A 213 -9.16 -14.21 10.34
N PRO A 214 -8.74 -15.27 11.06
CA PRO A 214 -8.56 -15.35 12.52
C PRO A 214 -7.14 -15.03 13.02
N TYR A 215 -6.22 -14.64 12.14
CA TYR A 215 -4.78 -14.59 12.39
C TYR A 215 -4.35 -13.43 13.29
N GLY A 216 -4.86 -12.22 13.05
CA GLY A 216 -4.51 -11.03 13.83
C GLY A 216 -4.83 -9.72 13.13
N ARG A 217 -4.18 -8.64 13.56
CA ARG A 217 -4.25 -7.30 12.96
C ARG A 217 -2.85 -6.69 12.85
N LEU A 218 -2.62 -5.95 11.77
CA LEU A 218 -1.46 -5.07 11.61
C LEU A 218 -1.93 -3.62 11.69
N ASN A 219 -1.32 -2.86 12.59
CA ASN A 219 -1.49 -1.42 12.70
C ASN A 219 -0.16 -0.74 12.40
N LEU A 220 -0.21 0.33 11.63
CA LEU A 220 0.96 1.10 11.20
C LEU A 220 0.76 2.55 11.54
N ARG A 221 1.81 3.15 12.07
CA ARG A 221 2.00 4.60 12.12
C ARG A 221 3.41 4.93 11.67
N THR A 222 3.56 5.62 10.54
CA THR A 222 4.86 6.10 10.08
C THR A 222 4.88 7.62 10.15
N LEU A 223 5.91 8.17 10.80
CA LEU A 223 6.14 9.62 10.91
C LEU A 223 7.22 10.02 9.92
N TYR A 224 6.96 11.08 9.16
CA TYR A 224 7.88 11.60 8.15
C TYR A 224 8.37 12.97 8.57
N TYR A 225 9.68 13.15 8.57
CA TYR A 225 10.32 14.41 8.90
C TYR A 225 11.18 14.87 7.73
N GLN A 226 11.30 16.17 7.55
CA GLN A 226 12.28 16.80 6.66
C GLN A 226 13.29 17.56 7.51
N LEU A 227 14.56 17.51 7.13
CA LEU A 227 15.55 18.39 7.73
C LEU A 227 15.37 19.80 7.18
N VAL A 228 15.27 20.78 8.08
CA VAL A 228 15.17 22.20 7.76
C VAL A 228 16.46 22.89 8.16
N ASN A 229 16.89 23.89 7.38
CA ASN A 229 18.13 24.66 7.59
C ASN A 229 19.41 23.81 7.61
N ASP A 230 19.46 22.74 6.83
CA ASP A 230 20.66 21.92 6.64
C ASP A 230 21.84 22.66 5.98
N GLY A 231 21.57 23.81 5.35
CA GLY A 231 22.56 24.62 4.66
C GLY A 231 23.07 23.99 3.38
N SER A 232 22.40 22.96 2.84
CA SER A 232 22.75 22.37 1.56
C SER A 232 21.86 22.87 0.44
N LEU A 233 22.47 23.04 -0.73
CA LEU A 233 21.76 23.37 -1.96
C LEU A 233 21.61 22.15 -2.89
N ASP A 234 22.24 21.03 -2.53
CA ASP A 234 22.36 19.86 -3.40
C ASP A 234 21.36 18.77 -3.03
N TYR A 235 21.01 18.66 -1.75
CA TYR A 235 20.19 17.58 -1.23
C TYR A 235 19.18 18.08 -0.21
N ASN A 236 18.15 17.26 -0.03
CA ASN A 236 17.27 17.34 1.12
C ASN A 236 17.21 16.00 1.82
N TRP A 237 17.06 16.05 3.13
CA TRP A 237 17.02 14.87 3.98
C TRP A 237 15.65 14.62 4.57
N PHE A 238 15.32 13.35 4.69
CA PHE A 238 14.08 12.86 5.24
C PHE A 238 14.35 11.78 6.26
N ASP A 239 13.75 11.92 7.43
CA ASP A 239 13.75 10.86 8.44
C ASP A 239 12.39 10.18 8.45
N ILE A 240 12.44 8.85 8.50
CA ILE A 240 11.28 7.97 8.54
C ILE A 240 11.33 7.21 9.85
N HIS A 241 10.35 7.46 10.72
CA HIS A 241 10.15 6.71 11.96
C HIS A 241 8.94 5.80 11.80
N VAL A 242 9.19 4.51 11.64
CA VAL A 242 8.16 3.49 11.54
C VAL A 242 7.70 3.08 12.93
N ARG A 243 6.39 2.90 13.11
CA ARG A 243 5.79 2.24 14.28
C ARG A 243 4.84 1.17 13.78
N GLN A 244 5.34 -0.05 13.70
CA GLN A 244 4.60 -1.19 13.21
C GLN A 244 4.16 -2.05 14.39
N GLN A 245 2.86 -2.27 14.54
CA GLN A 245 2.27 -3.04 15.64
C GLN A 245 1.51 -4.25 15.10
N SER A 246 1.79 -5.42 15.68
CA SER A 246 1.03 -6.64 15.48
C SER A 246 0.13 -6.90 16.70
N VAL A 247 -1.12 -7.25 16.45
CA VAL A 247 -2.06 -7.74 17.46
C VAL A 247 -2.49 -9.15 17.06
N PRO A 248 -1.93 -10.21 17.68
CA PRO A 248 -2.21 -11.59 17.28
C PRO A 248 -3.64 -12.02 17.58
N GLY A 249 -4.13 -13.04 16.87
CA GLY A 249 -5.45 -13.63 17.07
C GLY A 249 -5.68 -14.10 18.50
N LYS A 250 -4.61 -14.54 19.18
CA LYS A 250 -4.61 -14.90 20.61
C LYS A 250 -4.98 -13.74 21.52
N GLU A 251 -4.31 -12.59 21.40
CA GLU A 251 -4.63 -11.37 22.14
C GLU A 251 -6.07 -10.90 21.90
N LEU A 252 -6.58 -11.08 20.67
CA LEU A 252 -7.93 -10.67 20.28
C LEU A 252 -9.03 -11.65 20.72
N GLY A 253 -8.66 -12.81 21.29
CA GLY A 253 -9.60 -13.87 21.63
C GLY A 253 -10.26 -14.52 20.41
N TRP A 254 -9.60 -14.47 19.24
CA TRP A 254 -10.11 -15.03 17.99
C TRP A 254 -9.65 -16.46 17.72
N SER A 255 -8.43 -16.80 18.14
CA SER A 255 -7.75 -18.05 17.82
C SER A 255 -6.46 -18.20 18.63
N ASP A 256 -5.70 -19.28 18.47
CA ASP A 256 -4.38 -19.46 19.09
C ASP A 256 -3.20 -18.97 18.22
N TRP A 257 -3.47 -18.19 17.16
CA TRP A 257 -2.44 -17.61 16.30
C TRP A 257 -1.64 -16.54 17.04
N ARG A 258 -0.32 -16.57 16.87
CA ARG A 258 0.68 -15.74 17.58
C ARG A 258 1.55 -15.01 16.58
N THR A 259 2.09 -13.86 16.94
CA THR A 259 3.04 -13.14 16.10
C THR A 259 4.39 -13.85 16.13
N ALA A 260 4.89 -14.24 14.95
CA ALA A 260 6.18 -14.90 14.79
C ALA A 260 7.21 -13.96 14.15
N ASP A 261 6.79 -13.12 13.20
CA ASP A 261 7.73 -12.23 12.52
C ASP A 261 7.09 -10.93 12.13
N MET A 262 7.91 -9.88 12.11
CA MET A 262 7.56 -8.59 11.53
C MET A 262 8.65 -8.18 10.54
N PHE A 263 8.22 -7.79 9.35
CA PHE A 263 9.08 -7.39 8.25
C PHE A 263 8.84 -5.92 7.94
N THR A 264 9.93 -5.16 7.80
CA THR A 264 9.87 -3.76 7.37
C THR A 264 10.95 -3.53 6.34
N TRP A 265 10.63 -2.87 5.22
CA TRP A 265 11.66 -2.29 4.38
C TRP A 265 11.25 -0.93 3.81
N ILE A 266 12.27 -0.11 3.58
CA ILE A 266 12.22 1.21 2.99
C ILE A 266 13.26 1.21 1.87
N ASP A 267 12.79 1.44 0.65
CA ASP A 267 13.59 1.41 -0.57
C ASP A 267 13.59 2.81 -1.19
N ALA A 268 14.76 3.46 -1.14
CA ALA A 268 14.93 4.85 -1.55
C ALA A 268 15.17 5.01 -3.06
N ASP A 269 15.65 3.97 -3.75
CA ASP A 269 15.99 4.00 -5.18
C ASP A 269 14.97 3.25 -6.07
N TYR A 270 13.86 2.78 -5.51
CA TYR A 270 12.87 1.98 -6.21
C TYR A 270 12.45 2.59 -7.57
N TYR A 271 12.74 1.86 -8.66
CA TYR A 271 12.63 2.27 -10.07
C TYR A 271 13.67 3.29 -10.56
N GLU A 272 14.91 3.22 -10.08
CA GLU A 272 15.96 4.19 -10.44
C GLU A 272 15.60 5.62 -9.97
N ALA A 273 14.90 5.72 -8.84
CA ALA A 273 14.71 7.01 -8.20
C ALA A 273 16.09 7.54 -7.74
N ASP A 274 16.33 8.85 -7.87
CA ASP A 274 17.59 9.46 -7.42
C ASP A 274 17.71 9.56 -5.88
N GLY A 275 17.01 8.69 -5.14
CA GLY A 275 17.05 8.64 -3.68
C GLY A 275 18.23 7.83 -3.17
N PHE A 276 18.78 8.25 -2.04
CA PHE A 276 19.88 7.56 -1.37
C PHE A 276 19.51 7.30 0.08
N LEU A 277 19.78 6.08 0.55
CA LEU A 277 19.79 5.72 1.95
C LEU A 277 21.05 6.32 2.60
N SER A 278 20.85 7.26 3.54
CA SER A 278 21.95 7.92 4.25
C SER A 278 22.29 7.22 5.55
N ASP A 279 21.26 6.77 6.27
CA ASP A 279 21.41 6.09 7.56
C ASP A 279 20.21 5.19 7.83
N TYR A 280 20.37 4.19 8.70
CA TYR A 280 19.28 3.34 9.13
C TYR A 280 19.60 2.69 10.47
N SER A 281 18.56 2.42 11.24
CA SER A 281 18.70 1.81 12.55
C SER A 281 17.39 1.13 12.97
N PRO A 282 17.43 0.04 13.75
CA PRO A 282 18.61 -0.60 14.34
C PRO A 282 19.34 -1.56 13.40
N THR A 283 20.59 -1.90 13.73
CA THR A 283 21.33 -3.00 13.07
C THR A 283 21.09 -4.34 13.79
N THR A 284 21.62 -5.43 13.24
CA THR A 284 21.43 -6.79 13.77
C THR A 284 21.71 -6.84 15.27
N THR A 285 20.70 -7.20 16.06
CA THR A 285 20.76 -7.21 17.52
C THR A 285 20.04 -8.44 18.07
N SER A 286 20.64 -9.11 19.05
CA SER A 286 20.04 -10.25 19.75
C SER A 286 20.40 -10.21 21.25
N GLY A 287 19.58 -10.85 22.08
CA GLY A 287 19.83 -10.98 23.52
C GLY A 287 19.75 -9.69 24.35
N SER A 288 19.35 -8.58 23.74
CA SER A 288 19.14 -7.29 24.40
C SER A 288 17.67 -7.11 24.78
N LYS A 289 17.39 -6.30 25.81
CA LYS A 289 16.01 -5.96 26.20
C LYS A 289 15.48 -4.72 25.49
N THR A 290 16.37 -3.86 25.03
CA THR A 290 16.05 -2.58 24.40
C THR A 290 16.90 -2.41 23.15
N SER A 291 16.30 -1.88 22.10
CA SER A 291 17.00 -1.42 20.91
C SER A 291 16.89 0.10 20.85
N THR A 292 18.02 0.77 20.73
CA THR A 292 18.06 2.23 20.53
C THR A 292 18.24 2.49 19.05
N VAL A 293 17.29 3.22 18.49
CA VAL A 293 17.37 3.75 17.14
C VAL A 293 18.00 5.13 17.23
N THR A 294 19.04 5.34 16.44
CA THR A 294 19.64 6.66 16.23
C THR A 294 19.85 6.78 14.74
N ILE A 295 19.20 7.75 14.13
CA ILE A 295 19.36 8.10 12.73
C ILE A 295 19.65 9.59 12.64
N GLY A 296 20.42 10.01 11.67
CA GLY A 296 20.71 11.41 11.49
C GLY A 296 21.65 11.68 10.34
N VAL A 297 21.94 12.96 10.15
CA VAL A 297 22.75 13.42 9.03
C VAL A 297 23.74 14.45 9.49
N SER A 298 24.84 14.53 8.77
CA SER A 298 25.76 15.66 8.80
C SER A 298 25.72 16.31 7.42
N ALA A 299 25.18 17.52 7.33
CA ALA A 299 25.02 18.28 6.09
C ALA A 299 25.83 19.58 6.16
N GLY A 300 26.15 20.18 5.02
CA GLY A 300 26.76 21.52 4.98
C GLY A 300 27.69 21.74 3.79
N ASP A 301 27.90 23.01 3.46
CA ASP A 301 28.67 23.45 2.30
C ASP A 301 30.13 23.78 2.66
N LYS A 302 31.07 23.35 1.80
CA LYS A 302 32.47 23.80 1.76
C LYS A 302 33.25 23.69 3.09
N GLY A 303 32.94 22.68 3.92
CA GLY A 303 33.75 22.28 5.07
C GLY A 303 33.18 22.65 6.45
N ALA A 304 32.11 23.44 6.52
CA ALA A 304 31.30 23.54 7.74
C ALA A 304 30.22 22.46 7.69
N GLN A 305 30.17 21.58 8.70
CA GLN A 305 29.16 20.53 8.83
C GLN A 305 28.28 20.80 10.03
N VAL A 306 26.97 20.71 9.82
CA VAL A 306 25.94 20.77 10.85
C VAL A 306 25.27 19.40 10.93
N SER A 307 25.01 18.92 12.15
CA SER A 307 24.40 17.62 12.36
C SER A 307 23.05 17.73 13.06
N ALA A 308 22.12 16.90 12.62
CA ALA A 308 20.82 16.71 13.24
C ALA A 308 20.51 15.22 13.32
N SER A 309 20.02 14.76 14.46
CA SER A 309 19.68 13.35 14.67
C SER A 309 18.36 13.21 15.41
N GLN A 310 17.70 12.08 15.17
CA GLN A 310 16.58 11.59 15.95
C GLN A 310 16.99 10.29 16.64
N SER A 311 16.53 10.14 17.89
CA SER A 311 16.76 8.91 18.64
C SER A 311 15.54 8.53 19.45
N TRP A 312 15.21 7.25 19.41
CA TRP A 312 14.17 6.62 20.21
C TRP A 312 14.61 5.21 20.60
N SER A 313 13.87 4.56 21.48
CA SER A 313 14.17 3.19 21.90
C SER A 313 12.90 2.39 22.11
N TYR A 314 12.92 1.11 21.78
CA TYR A 314 11.82 0.19 22.01
C TYR A 314 12.32 -1.13 22.59
N THR A 315 11.39 -1.89 23.19
CA THR A 315 11.70 -3.15 23.86
C THR A 315 11.81 -4.28 22.83
N ILE A 316 12.84 -5.11 22.97
CA ILE A 316 13.13 -6.25 22.07
C ILE A 316 13.40 -7.55 22.86
N SER A 317 12.84 -7.66 24.08
CA SER A 317 12.93 -8.90 24.84
C SER A 317 12.32 -10.05 24.05
N ASP A 318 13.08 -11.14 23.90
CA ASP A 318 12.66 -12.34 23.18
C ASP A 318 12.42 -12.08 21.67
N VAL A 319 13.12 -11.09 21.11
CA VAL A 319 13.13 -10.77 19.68
C VAL A 319 14.57 -10.68 19.17
N VAL A 320 14.83 -11.26 18.00
CA VAL A 320 16.08 -11.12 17.28
C VAL A 320 15.84 -10.22 16.07
N ILE A 321 16.59 -9.11 16.01
CA ILE A 321 16.57 -8.21 14.85
C ILE A 321 17.64 -8.69 13.89
N LYS A 322 17.23 -9.04 12.66
CA LYS A 322 18.10 -9.32 11.54
C LYS A 322 18.04 -8.13 10.59
N ASP A 323 19.13 -7.39 10.54
CA ASP A 323 19.33 -6.31 9.58
C ASP A 323 19.79 -6.89 8.24
N GLN A 324 19.06 -6.57 7.19
CA GLN A 324 19.30 -6.98 5.81
C GLN A 324 19.45 -5.77 4.88
N SER A 325 19.75 -4.61 5.45
CA SER A 325 19.91 -3.36 4.72
C SER A 325 21.18 -3.40 3.85
N ASP A 326 21.13 -2.70 2.72
CA ASP A 326 22.21 -2.65 1.74
C ASP A 326 22.28 -1.27 1.10
N PHE A 327 23.32 -0.50 1.44
CA PHE A 327 23.57 0.81 0.84
C PHE A 327 23.81 0.73 -0.68
N SER A 328 24.26 -0.39 -1.22
CA SER A 328 24.44 -0.54 -2.68
C SER A 328 23.12 -0.70 -3.45
N GLN A 329 22.02 -0.92 -2.73
CA GLN A 329 20.65 -1.01 -3.23
C GLN A 329 19.76 0.09 -2.63
N GLU A 330 20.36 1.04 -1.90
CA GLU A 330 19.64 2.11 -1.18
C GLU A 330 18.43 1.60 -0.35
N LEU A 331 18.59 0.41 0.24
CA LEU A 331 17.53 -0.38 0.87
C LEU A 331 17.79 -0.53 2.38
N ALA A 332 16.88 -0.01 3.20
CA ALA A 332 16.84 -0.32 4.63
C ALA A 332 15.83 -1.44 4.88
N LYS A 333 16.26 -2.55 5.49
CA LYS A 333 15.43 -3.75 5.65
C LYS A 333 15.67 -4.44 6.97
N TRP A 334 14.57 -4.71 7.67
CA TRP A 334 14.55 -5.37 8.97
C TRP A 334 13.63 -6.58 8.96
N TRP A 335 14.11 -7.62 9.62
CA TRP A 335 13.32 -8.77 10.01
C TRP A 335 13.44 -8.94 11.53
N HIS A 336 12.32 -8.72 12.22
CA HIS A 336 12.17 -9.02 13.65
C HIS A 336 11.62 -10.43 13.80
N ASP A 337 12.48 -11.35 14.22
CA ASP A 337 12.19 -12.74 14.54
C ASP A 337 11.74 -12.81 16.01
N ILE A 338 10.44 -13.00 16.23
CA ILE A 338 9.77 -12.87 17.53
C ILE A 338 9.54 -14.27 18.08
N ALA A 339 9.94 -14.52 19.33
CA ALA A 339 9.68 -15.80 19.98
C ALA A 339 8.17 -15.99 20.22
N GLU A 340 7.52 -16.69 19.30
CA GLU A 340 6.07 -16.92 19.25
C GLU A 340 5.58 -17.77 20.43
N ASP A 341 6.46 -18.55 21.04
CA ASP A 341 6.17 -19.34 22.24
C ASP A 341 6.19 -18.52 23.55
N LYS A 342 6.56 -17.23 23.49
CA LYS A 342 6.63 -16.30 24.63
C LYS A 342 5.53 -15.25 24.61
N ALA A 343 5.43 -14.50 25.71
CA ALA A 343 4.49 -13.40 25.85
C ALA A 343 4.57 -12.36 24.73
N VAL A 344 5.75 -12.16 24.12
CA VAL A 344 5.93 -11.21 23.01
C VAL A 344 5.18 -11.62 21.74
N GLY A 345 5.03 -12.92 21.47
CA GLY A 345 4.22 -13.41 20.35
C GLY A 345 2.74 -13.61 20.69
N GLU A 346 2.39 -13.73 21.97
CA GLU A 346 1.00 -13.92 22.40
C GLU A 346 0.21 -12.61 22.56
N ASN A 347 0.90 -11.51 22.88
CA ASN A 347 0.28 -10.22 23.15
C ASN A 347 0.56 -9.23 22.01
N THR A 348 -0.01 -8.04 22.11
CA THR A 348 0.31 -6.93 21.22
C THR A 348 1.80 -6.58 21.30
N TYR A 349 2.49 -6.53 20.15
CA TYR A 349 3.89 -6.14 20.06
C TYR A 349 4.11 -5.09 18.97
N MET A 350 5.10 -4.22 19.19
CA MET A 350 5.41 -3.10 18.29
C MET A 350 6.92 -3.02 18.05
N VAL A 351 7.30 -2.84 16.79
CA VAL A 351 8.66 -2.58 16.34
C VAL A 351 8.74 -1.16 15.79
N GLU A 352 9.88 -0.50 16.02
CA GLU A 352 10.08 0.89 15.62
C GLU A 352 11.40 1.12 14.87
N PRO A 353 11.64 0.48 13.70
CA PRO A 353 12.82 0.81 12.89
C PRO A 353 12.70 2.20 12.24
N GLY A 354 13.81 2.72 11.72
CA GLY A 354 13.82 3.98 10.99
C GLY A 354 15.00 4.12 10.03
N ALA A 355 14.83 5.00 9.06
CA ALA A 355 15.84 5.32 8.07
C ALA A 355 15.90 6.81 7.80
N THR A 356 17.08 7.29 7.44
CA THR A 356 17.28 8.61 6.86
C THR A 356 17.55 8.46 5.37
N LEU A 357 16.72 9.09 4.56
CA LEU A 357 16.88 9.19 3.12
C LEU A 357 17.41 10.58 2.76
N ARG A 358 18.11 10.69 1.64
CA ARG A 358 18.40 11.97 0.99
C ARG A 358 18.07 11.90 -0.48
N PHE A 359 17.59 13.02 -1.01
CA PHE A 359 17.26 13.18 -2.42
C PHE A 359 17.93 14.45 -2.94
N PRO A 360 18.42 14.46 -4.19
CA PRO A 360 18.84 15.70 -4.84
C PRO A 360 17.74 16.76 -4.75
N GLU A 361 18.14 18.03 -4.77
CA GLU A 361 17.22 19.17 -4.86
C GLU A 361 16.39 19.08 -6.15
N SER A 362 15.25 18.39 -6.08
CA SER A 362 14.32 18.16 -7.20
C SER A 362 12.87 18.24 -6.73
N GLU A 363 11.95 18.42 -7.68
CA GLU A 363 10.52 18.64 -7.43
C GLU A 363 9.78 17.39 -6.94
N SER A 364 10.30 16.18 -7.13
CA SER A 364 9.60 14.94 -6.76
C SER A 364 10.51 13.97 -6.00
N ARG A 365 10.02 13.50 -4.85
CA ARG A 365 10.76 12.60 -3.95
C ARG A 365 9.88 11.46 -3.57
N GLU A 366 10.44 10.28 -3.69
CA GLU A 366 9.66 9.13 -4.12
C GLU A 366 10.38 7.90 -3.58
N TRP A 367 9.72 7.13 -2.72
CA TRP A 367 10.26 5.89 -2.16
C TRP A 367 9.16 4.88 -1.88
N ARG A 368 9.55 3.64 -1.61
CA ARG A 368 8.62 2.55 -1.31
C ARG A 368 8.80 2.03 0.09
N GLU A 369 7.69 1.69 0.72
CA GLU A 369 7.65 1.11 2.05
C GLU A 369 6.82 -0.16 2.04
N HIS A 370 7.25 -1.14 2.82
CA HIS A 370 6.56 -2.41 2.97
C HIS A 370 6.57 -2.83 4.43
N TYR A 371 5.41 -3.31 4.87
CA TYR A 371 5.19 -3.75 6.24
C TYR A 371 4.46 -5.09 6.22
N GLY A 372 5.14 -6.12 6.69
CA GLY A 372 4.65 -7.49 6.73
C GLY A 372 4.63 -8.05 8.16
N VAL A 373 3.75 -9.02 8.39
CA VAL A 373 3.74 -9.81 9.62
C VAL A 373 3.42 -11.25 9.28
N ARG A 374 4.13 -12.16 9.93
CA ARG A 374 3.83 -13.59 9.93
C ARG A 374 3.25 -13.97 11.28
N TYR A 375 2.12 -14.66 11.23
CA TYR A 375 1.51 -15.31 12.37
C TYR A 375 1.75 -16.81 12.27
N GLU A 376 1.96 -17.46 13.41
CA GLU A 376 2.10 -18.90 13.50
C GLU A 376 1.15 -19.48 14.56
N HIS A 377 0.71 -20.70 14.30
CA HIS A 377 -0.17 -21.47 15.18
C HIS A 377 0.56 -22.73 15.66
N PRO A 378 0.64 -22.96 16.99
CA PRO A 378 1.30 -24.15 17.52
C PRO A 378 0.58 -25.42 17.03
N PRO A 379 1.32 -26.49 16.73
CA PRO A 379 0.70 -27.76 16.36
C PRO A 379 -0.17 -28.28 17.52
N GLU A 380 -1.38 -28.72 17.20
CA GLU A 380 -2.25 -29.35 18.18
C GLU A 380 -1.79 -30.78 18.44
N TRP A 381 -1.92 -31.29 19.67
CA TRP A 381 -1.38 -32.60 20.05
C TRP A 381 -2.01 -33.79 19.27
N TRP A 382 -3.12 -33.56 18.59
CA TRP A 382 -3.82 -34.53 17.75
C TRP A 382 -3.53 -34.40 16.25
N GLU A 383 -2.81 -33.37 15.81
CA GLU A 383 -2.48 -33.22 14.39
C GLU A 383 -1.34 -34.18 13.98
N PRO A 384 -1.53 -34.99 12.93
CA PRO A 384 -0.47 -35.88 12.43
C PRO A 384 0.66 -35.07 11.78
N GLY A 385 1.65 -34.71 12.59
CA GLY A 385 2.82 -33.94 12.17
C GLY A 385 2.98 -32.69 13.01
N TRP A 386 4.16 -32.51 13.61
CA TRP A 386 4.52 -31.37 14.45
C TRP A 386 4.79 -30.10 13.62
N TYR A 387 3.94 -29.82 12.64
CA TYR A 387 4.12 -28.71 11.72
C TYR A 387 3.33 -27.50 12.20
N TRP A 388 4.02 -26.37 12.31
CA TRP A 388 3.38 -25.09 12.56
C TRP A 388 2.61 -24.64 11.30
N HIS A 389 1.41 -24.12 11.49
CA HIS A 389 0.69 -23.44 10.41
C HIS A 389 1.12 -21.97 10.40
N SER A 390 1.41 -21.43 9.22
CA SER A 390 1.84 -20.04 9.05
C SER A 390 0.87 -19.26 8.16
N PHE A 391 0.58 -18.03 8.54
CA PHE A 391 -0.11 -17.05 7.70
C PHE A 391 0.75 -15.79 7.64
N GLU A 392 0.98 -15.29 6.43
CA GLU A 392 1.74 -14.06 6.20
C GLU A 392 0.85 -13.06 5.47
N GLY A 393 0.84 -11.82 5.98
CA GLY A 393 0.13 -10.71 5.37
C GLY A 393 0.99 -9.46 5.38
N TRP A 394 0.86 -8.63 4.34
CA TRP A 394 1.61 -7.39 4.23
C TRP A 394 0.79 -6.29 3.57
N VAL A 395 1.27 -5.07 3.73
CA VAL A 395 0.82 -3.88 3.01
C VAL A 395 2.03 -3.13 2.47
N GLU A 396 1.84 -2.48 1.33
CA GLU A 396 2.89 -1.71 0.66
C GLU A 396 2.38 -0.33 0.33
N PHE A 397 3.26 0.65 0.51
CA PHE A 397 2.97 2.05 0.26
C PHE A 397 3.98 2.62 -0.69
N TYR A 398 3.47 3.53 -1.49
CA TYR A 398 4.27 4.39 -2.31
C TYR A 398 4.19 5.79 -1.72
N ILE A 399 5.32 6.33 -1.30
CA ILE A 399 5.39 7.63 -0.66
C ILE A 399 5.94 8.63 -1.66
N GLY A 400 5.23 9.73 -1.85
CA GLY A 400 5.59 10.81 -2.75
C GLY A 400 5.43 12.17 -2.07
N PHE A 401 6.52 12.91 -1.91
CA PHE A 401 6.50 14.30 -1.47
C PHE A 401 6.88 15.23 -2.63
N ILE A 402 6.13 16.31 -2.76
CA ILE A 402 6.43 17.42 -3.67
C ILE A 402 6.76 18.62 -2.79
N LEU A 403 8.03 18.96 -2.70
CA LEU A 403 8.44 20.20 -2.05
C LEU A 403 8.25 21.37 -3.00
N THR A 404 7.73 22.48 -2.50
CA THR A 404 7.71 23.72 -3.25
C THR A 404 8.56 24.73 -2.51
N GLY A 405 9.63 25.17 -3.17
CA GLY A 405 10.42 26.33 -2.77
C GLY A 405 9.65 27.65 -2.89
#